data_AF-J3N2P4-F1
#
_entry.id   AF-J3N2P4-F1
#
_cell.length_a   1.000
_cell.length_b   1.000
_cell.length_c   1.000
_cell.angle_alpha   90.00
_cell.angle_beta   90.00
_cell.angle_gamma   90.00
#
_symmetry.space_group_name_H-M   'P 1'
#
loop_
_entity.id
_entity.type
_entity.pdbx_description
1 polymer ?
#
loop_
_entity_poly.entity_id
_entity_poly.type
_entity_poly.pdbx_seq_one_letter_code
_entity_poly.pdbx_strand_id
1 'polypeptide(L)'
;MGVFREYVGAQWAAVQLSDVPVISGVALFHLILAFAVDYTRDSPPQPFWDEGHHTPAEVVLGVGGATVGGVDTYFSPADEDSWVSNAVDSLSGIIDTYQLDGIDIDYEQFNGDEALFARCIGRLLTELKARYPALVTSIAPYKDTEGYYQALWSSYQEVIDYVNYQFYANPASTRVEQYMEEYGRVAGSVFAGGSVLASINTSNPADVVTVDAYTALQACAQLAGNLTGIFVWSADSSYYNNLDFWYEGQAQQILAVGTN
;
A
#
# COMPACT_ATOMS: atom_id res chain seq x y z
N MET A 1 14.76 -10.43 -8.52
CA MET A 1 14.20 -9.17 -9.07
C MET A 1 13.15 -8.71 -8.07
N GLY A 2 13.13 -7.44 -7.69
CA GLY A 2 12.22 -6.92 -6.65
C GLY A 2 10.87 -6.46 -7.19
N VAL A 3 9.95 -6.15 -6.28
CA VAL A 3 8.61 -5.62 -6.57
C VAL A 3 8.60 -4.11 -6.46
N PHE A 4 8.05 -3.41 -7.45
CA PHE A 4 7.77 -1.98 -7.37
C PHE A 4 6.27 -1.75 -7.29
N ARG A 5 5.82 -0.84 -6.41
CA ARG A 5 4.40 -0.50 -6.28
C ARG A 5 4.19 1.01 -6.20
N GLU A 6 3.09 1.50 -6.75
CA GLU A 6 2.81 2.94 -6.84
C GLU A 6 1.36 3.20 -6.44
N TYR A 7 1.12 4.01 -5.41
CA TYR A 7 -0.24 4.50 -5.12
C TYR A 7 -0.63 5.61 -6.09
N VAL A 8 -1.90 5.61 -6.53
CA VAL A 8 -2.43 6.58 -7.48
C VAL A 8 -3.93 6.81 -7.29
N GLY A 9 -4.40 8.04 -7.50
CA GLY A 9 -5.81 8.43 -7.60
C GLY A 9 -6.42 9.10 -6.38
N ALA A 10 -5.71 9.16 -5.25
CA ALA A 10 -6.27 9.68 -3.99
C ALA A 10 -6.35 11.21 -3.94
N GLN A 11 -5.52 11.93 -4.72
CA GLN A 11 -5.35 13.39 -4.57
C GLN A 11 -5.96 14.17 -5.74
N TRP A 12 -6.77 13.54 -6.57
CA TRP A 12 -7.48 14.16 -7.70
C TRP A 12 -6.55 14.87 -8.68
N ALA A 13 -5.31 14.38 -8.79
CA ALA A 13 -4.39 14.84 -9.82
C ALA A 13 -4.86 14.32 -11.18
N ALA A 14 -4.58 15.07 -12.25
CA ALA A 14 -4.86 14.64 -13.63
C ALA A 14 -3.83 13.61 -14.14
N VAL A 15 -3.38 12.71 -13.25
CA VAL A 15 -2.37 11.70 -13.54
C VAL A 15 -3.01 10.52 -14.27
N GLN A 16 -2.41 10.10 -15.38
CA GLN A 16 -2.78 8.88 -16.08
C GLN A 16 -1.89 7.73 -15.61
N LEU A 17 -2.41 6.51 -15.62
CA LEU A 17 -1.62 5.33 -15.25
C LEU A 17 -0.37 5.15 -16.14
N SER A 18 -0.44 5.64 -17.38
CA SER A 18 0.69 5.64 -18.33
C SER A 18 1.77 6.68 -18.05
N ASP A 19 1.51 7.65 -17.16
CA ASP A 19 2.49 8.68 -16.80
C ASP A 19 3.57 8.11 -15.87
N VAL A 20 3.24 7.07 -15.09
CA VAL A 20 4.19 6.42 -14.19
C VAL A 20 5.17 5.58 -15.02
N PRO A 21 6.49 5.81 -14.91
CA PRO A 21 7.48 5.09 -15.72
C PRO A 21 7.54 3.62 -15.32
N VAL A 22 7.64 2.74 -16.31
CA VAL A 22 7.92 1.30 -16.10
C VAL A 22 9.29 0.99 -16.67
N ILE A 23 10.26 0.72 -15.80
CA ILE A 23 11.65 0.43 -16.16
C ILE A 23 11.84 -1.10 -16.27
N SER A 24 12.48 -1.54 -17.35
CA SER A 24 12.85 -2.95 -17.53
C SER A 24 13.80 -3.43 -16.42
N GLY A 25 13.51 -4.59 -15.82
CA GLY A 25 14.37 -5.22 -14.80
C GLY A 25 13.73 -5.31 -13.41
N VAL A 26 12.60 -4.64 -13.19
CA VAL A 26 11.71 -4.91 -12.05
C VAL A 26 10.94 -6.20 -12.32
N ALA A 27 10.74 -7.05 -11.30
CA ALA A 27 10.05 -8.34 -11.47
C ALA A 27 8.55 -8.16 -11.71
N LEU A 28 7.95 -7.32 -10.86
CA LEU A 28 6.53 -7.07 -10.75
C LEU A 28 6.31 -5.59 -10.50
N PHE A 29 5.33 -5.03 -11.19
CA PHE A 29 4.95 -3.63 -11.08
C PHE A 29 3.47 -3.56 -10.75
N HIS A 30 3.11 -3.02 -9.58
CA HIS A 30 1.72 -2.88 -9.16
C HIS A 30 1.31 -1.40 -9.10
N LEU A 31 0.18 -1.06 -9.69
CA LEU A 31 -0.51 0.21 -9.42
C LEU A 31 -1.53 -0.03 -8.32
N ILE A 32 -1.52 0.77 -7.26
CA ILE A 32 -2.46 0.70 -6.15
C ILE A 32 -3.42 1.89 -6.25
N LEU A 33 -4.64 1.60 -6.66
CA LEU A 33 -5.71 2.56 -6.85
C LEU A 33 -6.29 2.93 -5.48
N ALA A 34 -6.17 4.20 -5.12
CA ALA A 34 -6.49 4.71 -3.79
C ALA A 34 -7.72 5.64 -3.86
N PHE A 35 -8.84 5.40 -3.19
CA PHE A 35 -9.18 4.26 -2.32
C PHE A 35 -10.65 3.84 -2.51
N ALA A 36 -10.96 2.59 -2.18
CA ALA A 36 -12.30 2.15 -1.82
C ALA A 36 -12.54 2.34 -0.32
N VAL A 37 -13.64 2.98 0.05
CA VAL A 37 -13.95 3.32 1.45
C VAL A 37 -15.39 2.94 1.80
N ASP A 38 -15.58 2.23 2.90
CA ASP A 38 -16.88 1.90 3.49
C ASP A 38 -17.46 3.05 4.33
N TYR A 39 -17.45 4.26 3.77
CA TYR A 39 -17.65 5.53 4.50
C TYR A 39 -19.11 5.82 4.90
N THR A 40 -20.10 5.26 4.21
CA THR A 40 -21.52 5.40 4.59
C THR A 40 -22.21 4.04 4.55
N ARG A 41 -23.20 3.86 5.42
CA ARG A 41 -23.88 2.57 5.66
C ARG A 41 -24.54 1.94 4.42
N ASP A 42 -24.58 2.59 3.26
CA ASP A 42 -25.36 2.18 2.09
C ASP A 42 -24.80 2.63 0.71
N SER A 43 -23.47 2.76 0.50
CA SER A 43 -22.94 3.06 -0.86
C SER A 43 -21.69 2.24 -1.23
N PRO A 44 -21.70 1.54 -2.38
CA PRO A 44 -20.56 0.74 -2.81
C PRO A 44 -19.40 1.62 -3.32
N PRO A 45 -18.13 1.24 -3.08
CA PRO A 45 -16.99 1.95 -3.61
C PRO A 45 -17.04 2.08 -5.13
N GLN A 46 -16.69 3.26 -5.66
CA GLN A 46 -16.66 3.55 -7.10
C GLN A 46 -15.20 3.72 -7.55
N PRO A 47 -14.82 3.26 -8.75
CA PRO A 47 -13.48 3.46 -9.28
C PRO A 47 -13.19 4.94 -9.58
N PHE A 48 -11.92 5.31 -9.60
CA PHE A 48 -11.46 6.65 -9.96
C PHE A 48 -10.19 6.60 -10.85
N TRP A 49 -10.26 5.90 -11.99
CA TRP A 49 -9.16 5.85 -12.97
C TRP A 49 -9.67 5.68 -14.42
N ASP A 50 -8.82 6.02 -15.40
CA ASP A 50 -9.13 5.93 -16.84
C ASP A 50 -9.10 4.47 -17.34
N GLU A 51 -10.13 4.07 -18.08
CA GLU A 51 -10.34 2.70 -18.58
C GLU A 51 -9.47 2.46 -19.82
N GLY A 52 -8.15 2.32 -19.62
CA GLY A 52 -7.17 2.13 -20.70
C GLY A 52 -5.96 1.32 -20.27
N HIS A 53 -6.13 0.01 -20.03
CA HIS A 53 -5.03 -0.89 -19.69
C HIS A 53 -4.14 -1.22 -20.91
N HIS A 54 -3.07 -0.43 -21.09
CA HIS A 54 -1.95 -0.78 -21.98
C HIS A 54 -0.59 -0.76 -21.26
N THR A 55 -0.58 -0.85 -19.92
CA THR A 55 0.64 -0.99 -19.13
C THR A 55 0.82 -2.46 -18.70
N PRO A 56 2.06 -2.98 -18.56
CA PRO A 56 2.33 -4.33 -18.08
C PRO A 56 2.17 -4.46 -16.54
N ALA A 57 1.31 -3.63 -15.94
CA ALA A 57 1.14 -3.50 -14.51
C ALA A 57 -0.04 -4.33 -14.01
N GLU A 58 0.12 -5.00 -12.87
CA GLU A 58 -1.00 -5.54 -12.10
C GLU A 58 -1.68 -4.38 -11.35
N VAL A 59 -3.00 -4.43 -11.25
CA VAL A 59 -3.80 -3.34 -10.68
C VAL A 59 -4.46 -3.79 -9.38
N VAL A 60 -4.09 -3.12 -8.29
CA VAL A 60 -4.50 -3.39 -6.92
C VAL A 60 -5.42 -2.28 -6.43
N LEU A 61 -6.43 -2.60 -5.61
CA LEU A 61 -7.29 -1.61 -4.96
C LEU A 61 -6.91 -1.42 -3.49
N GLY A 62 -6.58 -0.18 -3.10
CA GLY A 62 -6.45 0.21 -1.70
C GLY A 62 -7.80 0.36 -1.03
N VAL A 63 -7.96 -0.19 0.18
CA VAL A 63 -9.19 -0.17 0.98
C VAL A 63 -8.91 0.54 2.31
N GLY A 64 -9.71 1.55 2.64
CA GLY A 64 -9.54 2.37 3.84
C GLY A 64 -9.08 3.79 3.51
N GLY A 65 -7.80 4.09 3.76
CA GLY A 65 -7.22 5.42 3.74
C GLY A 65 -7.39 6.17 5.06
N ALA A 66 -6.93 7.43 5.08
CA ALA A 66 -6.96 8.28 6.27
C ALA A 66 -8.28 9.07 6.44
N THR A 67 -8.79 9.66 5.35
CA THR A 67 -10.00 10.50 5.40
C THR A 67 -10.79 10.48 4.09
N VAL A 68 -12.10 10.74 4.16
CA VAL A 68 -12.97 11.10 3.04
C VAL A 68 -13.53 12.50 3.28
N GLY A 69 -13.21 13.45 2.39
CA GLY A 69 -13.67 14.84 2.53
C GLY A 69 -13.18 15.53 3.80
N GLY A 70 -12.01 15.12 4.32
CA GLY A 70 -11.44 15.64 5.58
C GLY A 70 -12.02 15.03 6.85
N VAL A 71 -12.82 13.97 6.73
CA VAL A 71 -13.34 13.21 7.88
C VAL A 71 -12.68 11.84 7.91
N ASP A 72 -12.14 11.49 9.07
CA ASP A 72 -11.49 10.21 9.35
C ASP A 72 -12.31 8.99 8.90
N THR A 73 -11.62 8.01 8.34
CA THR A 73 -12.16 6.74 7.85
C THR A 73 -11.87 5.62 8.83
N TYR A 74 -12.79 5.43 9.79
CA TYR A 74 -12.64 4.41 10.82
C TYR A 74 -12.98 3.01 10.32
N PHE A 75 -12.10 2.05 10.57
CA PHE A 75 -12.50 0.65 10.67
C PHE A 75 -13.46 0.50 11.86
N SER A 76 -14.74 0.27 11.59
CA SER A 76 -15.80 0.36 12.61
C SER A 76 -16.90 -0.68 12.41
N PRO A 77 -16.59 -1.99 12.42
CA PRO A 77 -17.61 -3.03 12.27
C PRO A 77 -18.61 -2.99 13.43
N ALA A 78 -19.90 -2.95 13.12
CA ALA A 78 -20.95 -3.07 14.13
C ALA A 78 -21.13 -4.53 14.61
N ASP A 79 -20.85 -5.47 13.71
CA ASP A 79 -20.89 -6.90 13.92
C ASP A 79 -19.89 -7.55 12.94
N GLU A 80 -19.15 -8.54 13.42
CA GLU A 80 -18.04 -9.14 12.67
C GLU A 80 -18.52 -9.87 11.41
N ASP A 81 -19.55 -10.72 11.55
CA ASP A 81 -20.03 -11.57 10.45
C ASP A 81 -20.65 -10.75 9.33
N SER A 82 -21.51 -9.78 9.68
CA SER A 82 -22.13 -8.90 8.70
C SER A 82 -21.12 -7.97 8.03
N TRP A 83 -20.12 -7.46 8.75
CA TRP A 83 -19.06 -6.66 8.14
C TRP A 83 -18.25 -7.48 7.14
N VAL A 84 -17.81 -8.69 7.50
CA VAL A 84 -17.04 -9.58 6.61
C VAL A 84 -17.85 -9.94 5.37
N SER A 85 -19.10 -10.39 5.51
CA SER A 85 -19.94 -10.75 4.36
C SER A 85 -20.15 -9.58 3.41
N ASN A 86 -20.44 -8.39 3.92
CA ASN A 86 -20.65 -7.20 3.10
C ASN A 86 -19.35 -6.77 2.39
N ALA A 87 -18.22 -6.83 3.09
CA ALA A 87 -16.91 -6.50 2.52
C ALA A 87 -16.52 -7.49 1.41
N VAL A 88 -16.69 -8.79 1.63
CA VAL A 88 -16.42 -9.83 0.62
C VAL A 88 -17.29 -9.63 -0.62
N ASP A 89 -18.60 -9.42 -0.44
CA ASP A 89 -19.53 -9.26 -1.57
C ASP A 89 -19.24 -8.00 -2.38
N SER A 90 -19.02 -6.86 -1.71
CA SER A 90 -18.75 -5.58 -2.38
C SER A 90 -17.39 -5.58 -3.10
N LEU A 91 -16.33 -6.03 -2.44
CA LEU A 91 -15.00 -6.08 -3.04
C LEU A 91 -14.92 -7.11 -4.16
N SER A 92 -15.59 -8.26 -4.05
CA SER A 92 -15.71 -9.21 -5.16
C SER A 92 -16.36 -8.56 -6.38
N GLY A 93 -17.43 -7.78 -6.18
CA GLY A 93 -18.09 -7.05 -7.28
C GLY A 93 -17.18 -6.04 -7.96
N ILE A 94 -16.34 -5.33 -7.21
CA ILE A 94 -15.37 -4.36 -7.75
C ILE A 94 -14.25 -5.09 -8.48
N ILE A 95 -13.67 -6.15 -7.89
CA ILE A 95 -12.67 -7.00 -8.53
C ILE A 95 -13.20 -7.50 -9.89
N ASP A 96 -14.41 -8.06 -9.92
CA ASP A 96 -15.00 -8.60 -11.16
C ASP A 96 -15.26 -7.49 -12.21
N THR A 97 -15.69 -6.30 -11.78
CA THR A 97 -16.03 -5.19 -12.68
C THR A 97 -14.78 -4.60 -13.34
N TYR A 98 -13.72 -4.38 -12.56
CA TYR A 98 -12.50 -3.70 -13.04
C TYR A 98 -11.37 -4.67 -13.38
N GLN A 99 -11.59 -5.98 -13.19
CA GLN A 99 -10.59 -7.03 -13.42
C GLN A 99 -9.32 -6.77 -12.60
N LEU A 100 -9.50 -6.46 -11.31
CA LEU A 100 -8.39 -6.15 -10.42
C LEU A 100 -7.59 -7.41 -10.09
N ASP A 101 -6.27 -7.22 -9.96
CA ASP A 101 -5.32 -8.28 -9.63
C ASP A 101 -5.09 -8.39 -8.11
N GLY A 102 -5.49 -7.40 -7.32
CA GLY A 102 -5.28 -7.44 -5.89
C GLY A 102 -6.04 -6.43 -5.04
N ILE A 103 -5.91 -6.60 -3.72
CA ILE A 103 -6.42 -5.68 -2.70
C ILE A 103 -5.31 -5.32 -1.70
N ASP A 104 -5.27 -4.07 -1.27
CA ASP A 104 -4.38 -3.54 -0.25
C ASP A 104 -5.21 -2.97 0.91
N ILE A 105 -4.91 -3.37 2.16
CA ILE A 105 -5.62 -2.92 3.36
C ILE A 105 -4.85 -1.78 4.03
N ASP A 106 -5.46 -0.61 4.10
CA ASP A 106 -4.83 0.65 4.53
C ASP A 106 -5.75 1.46 5.46
N TYR A 107 -6.35 0.82 6.46
CA TYR A 107 -7.04 1.55 7.54
C TYR A 107 -6.02 2.18 8.49
N GLU A 108 -6.26 3.45 8.84
CA GLU A 108 -5.40 4.21 9.77
C GLU A 108 -6.11 4.58 11.08
N GLN A 109 -7.45 4.51 11.10
CA GLN A 109 -8.28 4.82 12.26
C GLN A 109 -9.13 3.61 12.64
N PHE A 110 -9.25 3.34 13.95
CA PHE A 110 -9.87 2.10 14.44
C PHE A 110 -10.89 2.37 15.54
N ASN A 111 -12.10 1.85 15.34
CA ASN A 111 -13.16 1.71 16.35
C ASN A 111 -13.32 0.23 16.68
N GLY A 112 -12.34 -0.32 17.39
CA GLY A 112 -12.29 -1.73 17.76
C GLY A 112 -10.95 -2.05 18.41
N ASP A 113 -10.78 -3.28 18.91
CA ASP A 113 -9.47 -3.76 19.35
C ASP A 113 -8.72 -4.45 18.21
N GLU A 114 -7.43 -4.69 18.42
CA GLU A 114 -6.54 -5.37 17.46
C GLU A 114 -7.06 -6.76 17.07
N ALA A 115 -7.71 -7.46 18.00
CA ALA A 115 -8.25 -8.79 17.75
C ALA A 115 -9.46 -8.77 16.82
N LEU A 116 -10.37 -7.81 16.98
CA LEU A 116 -11.52 -7.61 16.10
C LEU A 116 -11.06 -7.23 14.69
N PHE A 117 -10.11 -6.29 14.58
CA PHE A 117 -9.51 -5.93 13.29
C PHE A 117 -8.88 -7.14 12.60
N ALA A 118 -8.02 -7.88 13.32
CA ALA A 118 -7.36 -9.06 12.78
C ALA A 118 -8.34 -10.12 12.29
N ARG A 119 -9.44 -10.40 13.03
CA ARG A 119 -10.44 -11.38 12.60
C ARG A 119 -11.24 -10.90 11.39
N CYS A 120 -11.71 -9.66 11.38
CA CYS A 120 -12.45 -9.11 10.23
C CYS A 120 -11.60 -9.13 8.95
N ILE A 121 -10.41 -8.54 8.99
CA ILE A 121 -9.55 -8.45 7.81
C ILE A 121 -9.02 -9.82 7.41
N GLY A 122 -8.60 -10.65 8.38
CA GLY A 122 -8.10 -11.99 8.10
C GLY A 122 -9.13 -12.88 7.41
N ARG A 123 -10.39 -12.85 7.88
CA ARG A 123 -11.50 -13.57 7.24
C ARG A 123 -11.81 -13.01 5.85
N LEU A 124 -11.85 -11.69 5.70
CA LEU A 124 -12.03 -11.03 4.41
C LEU A 124 -11.00 -11.51 3.38
N LEU A 125 -9.70 -11.42 3.70
CA LEU A 125 -8.63 -11.82 2.78
C LEU A 125 -8.65 -13.32 2.48
N THR A 126 -8.98 -14.15 3.49
CA THR A 126 -9.13 -15.60 3.31
C THR A 126 -10.26 -15.94 2.34
N GLU A 127 -11.43 -15.33 2.50
CA GLU A 127 -12.58 -15.57 1.64
C GLU A 127 -12.34 -15.05 0.21
N LEU A 128 -11.72 -13.87 0.07
CA LEU A 128 -11.34 -13.33 -1.24
C LEU A 128 -10.32 -14.23 -1.95
N LYS A 129 -9.26 -14.68 -1.29
CA LYS A 129 -8.28 -15.61 -1.92
C LYS A 129 -8.88 -16.98 -2.24
N ALA A 130 -9.86 -17.45 -1.47
CA ALA A 130 -10.57 -18.68 -1.81
C ALA A 130 -11.38 -18.54 -3.11
N ARG A 131 -11.98 -17.35 -3.35
CA ARG A 131 -12.73 -17.03 -4.57
C ARG A 131 -11.83 -16.68 -5.75
N TYR A 132 -10.70 -16.03 -5.48
CA TYR A 132 -9.73 -15.53 -6.44
C TYR A 132 -8.31 -16.03 -6.07
N PRO A 133 -7.94 -17.28 -6.40
CA PRO A 133 -6.69 -17.88 -5.92
C PRO A 133 -5.39 -17.16 -6.36
N ALA A 134 -5.46 -16.32 -7.39
CA ALA A 134 -4.33 -15.53 -7.88
C ALA A 134 -4.30 -14.09 -7.33
N LEU A 135 -5.27 -13.72 -6.47
CA LEU A 135 -5.40 -12.36 -5.94
C LEU A 135 -4.19 -11.99 -5.08
N VAL A 136 -3.52 -10.90 -5.46
CA VAL A 136 -2.45 -10.29 -4.67
C VAL A 136 -3.06 -9.52 -3.50
N THR A 137 -2.49 -9.69 -2.31
CA THR A 137 -3.00 -9.11 -1.07
C THR A 137 -1.89 -8.42 -0.30
N SER A 138 -2.17 -7.25 0.24
CA SER A 138 -1.22 -6.53 1.07
C SER A 138 -1.86 -5.75 2.20
N ILE A 139 -1.01 -5.33 3.13
CA ILE A 139 -1.35 -4.48 4.25
C ILE A 139 -0.41 -3.27 4.29
N ALA A 140 -0.89 -2.11 4.73
CA ALA A 140 -0.12 -0.86 4.74
C ALA A 140 0.04 -0.25 6.15
N PRO A 141 0.67 -0.96 7.11
CA PRO A 141 0.88 -0.46 8.46
C PRO A 141 1.85 0.71 8.53
N TYR A 142 1.75 1.48 9.61
CA TYR A 142 2.80 2.38 10.07
C TYR A 142 2.92 2.32 11.59
N LYS A 143 3.87 3.06 12.17
CA LYS A 143 4.24 2.93 13.58
C LYS A 143 3.05 2.97 14.56
N ASP A 144 2.10 3.88 14.36
CA ASP A 144 0.99 4.05 15.32
C ASP A 144 -0.14 3.02 15.09
N THR A 145 -0.14 2.32 13.96
CA THR A 145 -1.11 1.27 13.62
C THR A 145 -0.52 -0.14 13.72
N GLU A 146 0.78 -0.24 14.03
CA GLU A 146 1.56 -1.48 14.02
C GLU A 146 0.90 -2.60 14.84
N GLY A 147 0.31 -2.30 16.00
CA GLY A 147 -0.34 -3.31 16.85
C GLY A 147 -1.50 -4.04 16.15
N TYR A 148 -2.37 -3.31 15.44
CA TYR A 148 -3.51 -3.88 14.71
C TYR A 148 -3.04 -4.79 13.57
N TYR A 149 -2.09 -4.32 12.78
CA TYR A 149 -1.56 -5.08 11.64
C TYR A 149 -0.64 -6.23 12.06
N GLN A 150 0.06 -6.11 13.18
CA GLN A 150 0.84 -7.20 13.74
C GLN A 150 -0.07 -8.31 14.28
N ALA A 151 -1.21 -7.97 14.90
CA ALA A 151 -2.21 -8.96 15.31
C ALA A 151 -2.80 -9.72 14.11
N LEU A 152 -3.06 -9.00 13.01
CA LEU A 152 -3.47 -9.58 11.73
C LEU A 152 -2.40 -10.52 11.17
N TRP A 153 -1.16 -10.04 11.04
CA TRP A 153 -0.02 -10.83 10.52
C TRP A 153 0.19 -12.12 11.32
N SER A 154 0.19 -12.03 12.65
CA SER A 154 0.43 -13.17 13.53
C SER A 154 -0.58 -14.30 13.34
N SER A 155 -1.79 -13.99 12.84
CA SER A 155 -2.89 -14.95 12.71
C SER A 155 -3.20 -15.34 11.27
N TYR A 156 -2.84 -14.51 10.28
CA TYR A 156 -3.28 -14.62 8.89
C TYR A 156 -2.18 -14.31 7.85
N GLN A 157 -0.90 -14.34 8.21
CA GLN A 157 0.21 -14.07 7.28
C GLN A 157 0.19 -14.91 5.99
N GLU A 158 -0.40 -16.11 6.01
CA GLU A 158 -0.50 -16.99 4.85
C GLU A 158 -1.42 -16.45 3.73
N VAL A 159 -2.31 -15.51 4.05
CA VAL A 159 -3.16 -14.81 3.07
C VAL A 159 -2.68 -13.39 2.79
N ILE A 160 -1.45 -13.02 3.16
CA ILE A 160 -0.87 -11.69 2.94
C ILE A 160 0.45 -11.82 2.17
N ASP A 161 0.50 -11.26 0.96
CA ASP A 161 1.67 -11.41 0.08
C ASP A 161 2.73 -10.33 0.35
N TYR A 162 2.29 -9.11 0.66
CA TYR A 162 3.18 -7.95 0.87
C TYR A 162 2.79 -7.10 2.07
N VAL A 163 3.80 -6.48 2.68
CA VAL A 163 3.64 -5.47 3.73
C VAL A 163 4.20 -4.15 3.21
N ASN A 164 3.30 -3.23 2.86
CA ASN A 164 3.59 -1.87 2.44
C ASN A 164 3.81 -0.98 3.67
N TYR A 165 4.81 -1.29 4.50
CA TYR A 165 5.04 -0.52 5.72
C TYR A 165 5.39 0.92 5.37
N GLN A 166 4.61 1.88 5.87
CA GLN A 166 4.72 3.28 5.54
C GLN A 166 5.86 3.95 6.33
N PHE A 167 7.11 3.59 6.02
CA PHE A 167 8.30 4.22 6.62
C PHE A 167 8.37 5.72 6.40
N TYR A 168 7.66 6.25 5.40
CA TYR A 168 7.54 7.68 5.23
C TYR A 168 6.82 8.34 6.42
N ALA A 169 5.96 7.67 7.18
CA ALA A 169 5.34 8.25 8.37
C ALA A 169 6.36 8.61 9.49
N ASN A 170 7.63 8.23 9.34
CA ASN A 170 8.68 8.63 10.26
C ASN A 170 8.90 10.16 10.25
N PRO A 171 9.39 10.75 11.37
CA PRO A 171 9.59 12.19 11.46
C PRO A 171 10.55 12.75 10.40
N ALA A 172 10.37 14.01 10.00
CA ALA A 172 11.26 14.71 9.07
C ALA A 172 12.74 14.81 9.52
N SER A 173 13.04 14.56 10.79
CA SER A 173 14.41 14.50 11.32
C SER A 173 15.09 13.14 11.14
N THR A 174 14.39 12.16 10.57
CA THR A 174 14.90 10.80 10.34
C THR A 174 16.09 10.82 9.39
N ARG A 175 17.15 10.12 9.76
CA ARG A 175 18.36 9.97 8.94
C ARG A 175 18.36 8.64 8.20
N VAL A 176 19.22 8.53 7.20
CA VAL A 176 19.44 7.29 6.43
C VAL A 176 19.68 6.07 7.34
N GLU A 177 20.55 6.21 8.33
CA GLU A 177 20.86 5.14 9.31
C GLU A 177 19.61 4.70 10.11
N GLN A 178 18.81 5.67 10.57
CA GLN A 178 17.60 5.41 11.35
C GLN A 178 16.50 4.77 10.50
N TYR A 179 16.36 5.18 9.24
CA TYR A 179 15.45 4.54 8.30
C TYR A 179 15.81 3.06 8.11
N MET A 180 17.10 2.76 7.89
CA MET A 180 17.56 1.38 7.70
C MET A 180 17.42 0.53 8.97
N GLU A 181 17.69 1.10 10.14
CA GLU A 181 17.46 0.42 11.43
C GLU A 181 15.99 0.06 11.61
N GLU A 182 15.09 0.98 11.29
CA GLU A 182 13.64 0.75 11.36
C GLU A 182 13.19 -0.29 10.33
N TYR A 183 13.70 -0.22 9.09
CA TYR A 183 13.44 -1.25 8.08
C TYR A 183 13.87 -2.64 8.58
N GLY A 184 15.07 -2.75 9.15
CA GLY A 184 15.57 -3.99 9.73
C GLY A 184 14.72 -4.51 10.89
N ARG A 185 14.21 -3.61 11.75
CA ARG A 185 13.29 -3.97 12.85
C ARG A 185 11.97 -4.52 12.31
N VAL A 186 11.35 -3.81 11.36
CA VAL A 186 10.05 -4.18 10.79
C VAL A 186 10.15 -5.49 10.02
N ALA A 187 11.11 -5.61 9.09
CA ALA A 187 11.28 -6.80 8.27
C ALA A 187 11.82 -8.01 9.05
N GLY A 188 12.70 -7.78 10.03
CA GLY A 188 13.35 -8.85 10.78
C GLY A 188 12.60 -9.31 12.03
N SER A 189 11.70 -8.48 12.58
CA SER A 189 10.99 -8.78 13.84
C SER A 189 9.47 -8.64 13.75
N VAL A 190 8.96 -7.49 13.30
CA VAL A 190 7.51 -7.21 13.37
C VAL A 190 6.71 -8.08 12.40
N PHE A 191 7.15 -8.11 11.14
CA PHE A 191 6.55 -8.89 10.06
C PHE A 191 7.56 -9.92 9.54
N ALA A 192 8.27 -10.57 10.48
CA ALA A 192 9.32 -11.53 10.16
C ALA A 192 8.79 -12.66 9.26
N GLY A 193 9.52 -12.96 8.20
CA GLY A 193 9.13 -13.93 7.18
C GLY A 193 8.23 -13.38 6.08
N GLY A 194 7.75 -12.13 6.21
CA GLY A 194 6.95 -11.45 5.20
C GLY A 194 7.77 -10.68 4.16
N SER A 195 7.11 -10.33 3.06
CA SER A 195 7.66 -9.44 2.04
C SER A 195 7.45 -7.98 2.45
N VAL A 196 8.32 -7.43 3.29
CA VAL A 196 8.27 -6.00 3.70
C VAL A 196 8.94 -5.11 2.65
N LEU A 197 8.19 -4.13 2.15
CA LEU A 197 8.66 -3.16 1.15
C LEU A 197 9.14 -1.88 1.83
N ALA A 198 10.24 -1.32 1.36
CA ALA A 198 10.61 0.05 1.73
C ALA A 198 9.65 1.05 1.06
N SER A 199 9.54 2.26 1.60
CA SER A 199 8.56 3.25 1.15
C SER A 199 9.15 4.64 0.95
N ILE A 200 8.74 5.34 -0.10
CA ILE A 200 9.11 6.74 -0.36
C ILE A 200 7.84 7.59 -0.45
N ASN A 201 7.84 8.78 0.14
CA ASN A 201 6.75 9.75 0.00
C ASN A 201 7.20 10.96 -0.82
N THR A 202 6.48 11.27 -1.89
CA THR A 202 6.75 12.37 -2.83
C THR A 202 5.85 13.58 -2.63
N SER A 203 5.03 13.58 -1.57
CA SER A 203 4.24 14.73 -1.13
C SER A 203 5.14 15.93 -0.85
N ASN A 204 4.58 17.13 -0.98
CA ASN A 204 5.34 18.34 -0.67
C ASN A 204 5.66 18.38 0.84
N PRO A 205 6.93 18.59 1.24
CA PRO A 205 7.29 18.69 2.66
C PRO A 205 6.58 19.83 3.41
N ALA A 206 6.01 20.81 2.70
CA ALA A 206 5.16 21.84 3.29
C ALA A 206 3.78 21.33 3.72
N ASP A 207 3.31 20.25 3.10
CA ASP A 207 1.96 19.68 3.32
C ASP A 207 2.02 18.52 4.32
N VAL A 208 3.11 17.73 4.31
CA VAL A 208 3.27 16.55 5.17
C VAL A 208 4.67 16.51 5.79
N VAL A 209 4.75 16.64 7.12
CA VAL A 209 6.03 16.68 7.86
C VAL A 209 6.52 15.26 8.17
N THR A 210 7.11 14.65 7.16
CA THR A 210 7.59 13.26 7.18
C THR A 210 9.05 13.17 6.74
N VAL A 211 9.69 12.01 6.89
CA VAL A 211 11.03 11.78 6.33
C VAL A 211 11.02 12.11 4.84
N ASP A 212 12.00 12.91 4.41
CA ASP A 212 12.02 13.40 3.04
C ASP A 212 12.33 12.27 2.04
N ALA A 213 11.78 12.41 0.83
CA ALA A 213 11.90 11.44 -0.25
C ALA A 213 13.36 11.07 -0.57
N TYR A 214 14.27 12.03 -0.52
CA TYR A 214 15.67 11.83 -0.87
C TYR A 214 16.39 11.01 0.21
N THR A 215 16.16 11.30 1.48
CA THR A 215 16.67 10.47 2.59
C THR A 215 16.16 9.03 2.51
N ALA A 216 14.87 8.83 2.23
CA ALA A 216 14.29 7.49 2.05
C ALA A 216 14.91 6.76 0.85
N LEU A 217 15.09 7.44 -0.29
CA LEU A 217 15.73 6.88 -1.48
C LEU A 217 17.20 6.48 -1.21
N GLN A 218 17.95 7.31 -0.47
CA GLN A 218 19.32 6.99 -0.08
C GLN A 218 19.40 5.75 0.81
N ALA A 219 18.45 5.58 1.74
CA ALA A 219 18.35 4.37 2.54
C ALA A 219 18.04 3.14 1.66
N CYS A 220 17.09 3.26 0.72
CA CYS A 220 16.79 2.18 -0.24
C CYS A 220 18.03 1.79 -1.06
N ALA A 221 18.83 2.76 -1.51
CA ALA A 221 20.05 2.50 -2.26
C ALA A 221 21.11 1.75 -1.42
N GLN A 222 21.23 2.04 -0.12
CA GLN A 222 22.13 1.30 0.78
C GLN A 222 21.61 -0.11 1.12
N LEU A 223 20.29 -0.31 1.10
CA LEU A 223 19.65 -1.61 1.28
C LEU A 223 19.58 -2.44 -0.02
N ALA A 224 20.08 -1.92 -1.14
CA ALA A 224 20.03 -2.62 -2.43
C ALA A 224 20.57 -4.05 -2.33
N GLY A 225 19.85 -5.01 -2.92
CA GLY A 225 20.14 -6.44 -2.81
C GLY A 225 19.53 -7.13 -1.58
N ASN A 226 19.12 -6.37 -0.55
CA ASN A 226 18.39 -6.88 0.62
C ASN A 226 16.91 -6.45 0.65
N LEU A 227 16.46 -5.67 -0.32
CA LEU A 227 15.08 -5.23 -0.46
C LEU A 227 14.24 -6.26 -1.22
N THR A 228 13.09 -6.64 -0.65
CA THR A 228 12.06 -7.40 -1.39
C THR A 228 11.34 -6.51 -2.41
N GLY A 229 11.18 -5.22 -2.10
CA GLY A 229 10.56 -4.25 -2.98
C GLY A 229 10.57 -2.84 -2.40
N ILE A 230 10.11 -1.89 -3.21
CA ILE A 230 9.91 -0.49 -2.84
C ILE A 230 8.51 -0.08 -3.32
N PHE A 231 7.80 0.72 -2.52
CA PHE A 231 6.62 1.42 -2.99
C PHE A 231 6.71 2.94 -2.80
N VAL A 232 5.92 3.68 -3.59
CA VAL A 232 5.87 5.14 -3.53
C VAL A 232 4.44 5.61 -3.25
N TRP A 233 4.35 6.60 -2.36
CA TRP A 233 3.17 7.42 -2.12
C TRP A 233 3.48 8.86 -2.56
N SER A 234 3.00 9.36 -3.68
CA SER A 234 2.14 8.73 -4.69
C SER A 234 2.37 9.39 -6.05
N ALA A 235 1.86 8.75 -7.10
CA ALA A 235 1.95 9.26 -8.46
C ALA A 235 1.32 10.65 -8.61
N ASP A 236 0.22 10.90 -7.90
CA ASP A 236 -0.45 12.19 -7.85
C ASP A 236 0.48 13.30 -7.34
N SER A 237 1.19 13.04 -6.24
CA SER A 237 2.14 13.98 -5.65
C SER A 237 3.35 14.18 -6.54
N SER A 238 3.88 13.12 -7.15
CA SER A 238 4.98 13.20 -8.10
C SER A 238 4.63 14.03 -9.34
N TYR A 239 3.41 13.89 -9.83
CA TYR A 239 2.86 14.70 -10.91
C TYR A 239 2.67 16.16 -10.48
N TYR A 240 1.92 16.41 -9.40
CA TYR A 240 1.57 17.75 -8.95
C TYR A 240 2.79 18.60 -8.57
N ASN A 241 3.78 17.98 -7.94
CA ASN A 241 5.02 18.64 -7.53
C ASN A 241 6.04 18.78 -8.67
N ASN A 242 5.71 18.38 -9.90
CA ASN A 242 6.59 18.41 -11.08
C ASN A 242 7.93 17.70 -10.82
N LEU A 243 7.86 16.50 -10.22
CA LEU A 243 9.03 15.68 -9.92
C LEU A 243 9.45 14.78 -11.09
N ASP A 244 8.72 14.83 -12.21
CA ASP A 244 8.95 14.05 -13.43
C ASP A 244 9.11 12.53 -13.17
N PHE A 245 8.44 12.03 -12.13
CA PHE A 245 8.56 10.65 -11.62
C PHE A 245 10.01 10.19 -11.39
N TRP A 246 10.88 11.13 -10.98
CA TRP A 246 12.30 10.85 -10.79
C TRP A 246 12.54 9.82 -9.68
N TYR A 247 11.82 9.91 -8.56
CA TYR A 247 11.98 8.99 -7.42
C TYR A 247 11.56 7.56 -7.78
N GLU A 248 10.49 7.40 -8.54
CA GLU A 248 9.97 6.15 -9.07
C GLU A 248 10.99 5.51 -9.98
N GLY A 249 11.57 6.30 -10.90
CA GLY A 249 12.64 5.83 -11.78
C GLY A 249 13.89 5.38 -11.03
N GLN A 250 14.31 6.12 -10.00
CA GLN A 250 15.45 5.73 -9.16
C GLN A 250 15.16 4.47 -8.32
N ALA A 251 13.97 4.37 -7.72
CA ALA A 251 13.56 3.21 -6.95
C ALA A 251 13.54 1.93 -7.80
N GLN A 252 12.98 1.99 -9.00
CA GLN A 252 13.00 0.87 -9.94
C GLN A 252 14.42 0.47 -10.36
N GLN A 253 15.32 1.43 -10.58
CA GLN A 253 16.74 1.16 -10.87
C GLN A 253 17.45 0.45 -9.71
N ILE A 254 17.19 0.86 -8.46
CA ILE A 254 17.72 0.19 -7.26
C ILE A 254 17.31 -1.29 -7.25
N LEU A 255 16.03 -1.56 -7.53
CA LEU A 255 15.49 -2.93 -7.56
C LEU A 255 16.03 -3.77 -8.72
N ALA A 256 16.33 -3.15 -9.86
CA ALA A 256 16.89 -3.82 -11.03
C ALA A 256 18.36 -4.22 -10.83
N VAL A 257 19.16 -3.41 -10.12
CA VAL A 257 20.61 -3.63 -9.93
C VAL A 257 20.91 -4.71 -8.88
N GLY A 258 20.04 -4.90 -7.88
CA GLY A 258 20.24 -5.85 -6.77
C GLY A 258 20.16 -7.35 -7.11
N THR A 259 20.31 -7.73 -8.39
CA THR A 259 20.10 -9.12 -8.86
C THR A 259 21.26 -9.74 -9.64
N ASN A 260 22.46 -9.15 -9.58
CA ASN A 260 23.68 -9.75 -10.12
C ASN A 260 24.40 -10.63 -9.10
#